data_AF-A0A2K1J4C8-F1
#
_entry.id   AF-A0A2K1J4C8-F1
#
_cell.length_a   1.000
_cell.length_b   1.000
_cell.length_c   1.000
_cell.angle_alpha   90.00
_cell.angle_beta   90.00
_cell.angle_gamma   90.00
#
_symmetry.space_group_name_H-M   'P 1'
#
loop_
_entity.id
_entity.type
_entity.pdbx_description
1 polymer ?
#
loop_
_entity_poly.entity_id
_entity_poly.type
_entity_poly.pdbx_seq_one_letter_code
_entity_poly.pdbx_strand_id
1 'polypeptide(L)'
;MSTTLIINKTKDVLMLKLRSHNSDTKIATIQRDGHHGMLVKANETYREFVLQGNHGGCGNEQLIVTSDELYDNESITIIESTDGKLCLHQVARESLDDPERRPPAPAVEPTLWFAWIKRLWLMILP
;
A
#
# COMPACT_ATOMS: atom_id res chain seq x y z
N MET A 1 11.21 -8.86 -11.40
CA MET A 1 10.55 -9.74 -10.41
C MET A 1 10.48 -8.95 -9.14
N SER A 2 9.30 -8.83 -8.55
CA SER A 2 9.02 -7.93 -7.44
C SER A 2 8.39 -8.74 -6.31
N THR A 3 8.67 -8.38 -5.06
CA THR A 3 8.01 -8.98 -3.90
C THR A 3 7.02 -7.98 -3.35
N THR A 4 5.80 -8.43 -3.08
CA THR A 4 4.72 -7.62 -2.56
C THR A 4 4.28 -8.15 -1.21
N LEU A 5 4.22 -7.26 -0.23
CA LEU A 5 3.92 -7.64 1.14
C LEU A 5 2.41 -7.59 1.39
N ILE A 6 1.81 -8.75 1.64
CA ILE A 6 0.40 -8.85 2.05
C ILE A 6 0.34 -8.82 3.57
N ILE A 7 -0.27 -7.79 4.16
CA ILE A 7 -0.30 -7.54 5.60
C ILE A 7 -1.73 -7.77 6.11
N ASN A 8 -1.89 -8.58 7.15
CA ASN A 8 -3.18 -8.81 7.78
C ASN A 8 -3.34 -7.90 9.01
N LYS A 9 -4.28 -6.96 8.95
CA LYS A 9 -4.68 -6.10 10.07
C LYS A 9 -6.11 -6.36 10.53
N THR A 10 -6.69 -7.48 10.08
CA THR A 10 -7.99 -7.95 10.55
C THR A 10 -7.87 -8.62 11.91
N LYS A 11 -9.00 -8.83 12.59
CA LYS A 11 -9.04 -9.57 13.86
C LYS A 11 -8.87 -11.08 13.66
N ASP A 12 -9.01 -11.55 12.42
CA ASP A 12 -9.02 -12.95 12.04
C ASP A 12 -7.70 -13.41 11.40
N VAL A 13 -7.54 -14.72 11.32
CA VAL A 13 -6.53 -15.35 10.48
C VAL A 13 -7.03 -15.37 9.03
N LEU A 14 -6.21 -14.91 8.10
CA LEU A 14 -6.54 -14.92 6.67
C LEU A 14 -5.95 -16.16 5.99
N MET A 15 -6.72 -16.75 5.09
CA MET A 15 -6.27 -17.79 4.19
C MET A 15 -6.10 -17.21 2.79
N LEU A 16 -4.89 -17.26 2.26
CA LEU A 16 -4.57 -16.85 0.90
C LEU A 16 -4.65 -18.08 -0.02
N LYS A 17 -5.43 -17.98 -1.08
CA LYS A 17 -5.64 -19.05 -2.07
C LYS A 17 -5.41 -18.52 -3.47
N LEU A 18 -4.86 -19.35 -4.36
CA LEU A 18 -4.87 -19.13 -5.80
C LEU A 18 -6.21 -19.63 -6.34
N ARG A 19 -6.97 -18.76 -7.01
CA ARG A 19 -8.19 -19.16 -7.70
C ARG A 19 -7.84 -19.79 -9.04
N SER A 20 -8.40 -20.96 -9.28
CA SER A 20 -8.38 -21.63 -10.58
C SER A 20 -9.81 -21.96 -10.99
N HIS A 21 -10.02 -22.20 -12.28
CA HIS A 21 -11.33 -22.44 -12.89
C HIS A 21 -12.15 -23.52 -12.16
N ASN A 22 -11.49 -24.53 -11.59
CA ASN A 22 -12.15 -25.69 -10.98
C ASN A 22 -11.95 -25.81 -9.45
N SER A 23 -11.03 -25.03 -8.87
CA SER A 23 -10.70 -25.16 -7.45
C SER A 23 -9.80 -24.03 -6.95
N ASP A 24 -9.96 -23.65 -5.69
CA ASP A 24 -9.04 -22.76 -5.01
C ASP A 24 -7.91 -23.55 -4.33
N THR A 25 -6.65 -23.20 -4.61
CA THR A 25 -5.48 -23.84 -4.00
C THR A 25 -4.94 -22.96 -2.88
N LYS A 26 -4.85 -23.47 -1.66
CA LYS A 26 -4.26 -22.74 -0.53
C LYS A 26 -2.77 -22.48 -0.76
N ILE A 27 -2.38 -21.21 -0.67
CA ILE A 27 -0.98 -20.77 -0.77
C ILE A 27 -0.40 -20.57 0.63
N ALA A 28 -1.10 -19.81 1.47
CA ALA A 28 -0.59 -19.40 2.76
C ALA A 28 -1.71 -19.18 3.79
N THR A 29 -1.31 -19.15 5.05
CA THR A 29 -2.12 -18.67 6.16
C THR A 29 -1.41 -17.48 6.78
N ILE A 30 -2.08 -16.33 6.82
CA ILE A 30 -1.55 -15.08 7.36
C ILE A 30 -2.18 -14.86 8.71
N GLN A 31 -1.38 -14.99 9.77
CA GLN A 31 -1.83 -14.79 11.14
C GLN A 31 -2.30 -13.34 11.35
N ARG A 32 -3.07 -13.12 12.42
CA ARG A 32 -3.45 -11.77 12.86
C ARG A 32 -2.20 -10.92 13.08
N ASP A 33 -2.22 -9.68 12.57
CA ASP A 33 -1.09 -8.75 12.58
C ASP A 33 0.17 -9.27 11.85
N GLY A 34 0.06 -10.41 11.15
CA GLY A 34 1.13 -11.04 10.39
C GLY A 34 1.19 -10.56 8.95
N HIS A 35 2.15 -11.10 8.20
CA HIS A 35 2.36 -10.76 6.80
C HIS A 35 2.83 -11.96 5.98
N HIS A 36 2.67 -11.88 4.67
CA HIS A 36 3.19 -12.85 3.71
C HIS A 36 3.78 -12.11 2.50
N GLY A 37 5.04 -12.39 2.16
CA GLY A 37 5.67 -11.86 0.96
C GLY A 37 5.32 -12.72 -0.25
N MET A 38 4.68 -12.13 -1.25
CA MET A 38 4.36 -12.80 -2.51
C MET A 38 5.30 -12.34 -3.62
N LEU A 39 5.94 -13.30 -4.27
CA LEU A 39 6.84 -13.04 -5.38
C LEU A 39 6.07 -13.03 -6.70
N VAL A 40 6.17 -11.93 -7.45
CA VAL A 40 5.43 -11.72 -8.70
C VAL A 40 6.38 -11.33 -9.84
N LYS A 41 6.13 -11.85 -11.04
CA LYS A 41 6.95 -11.57 -12.23
C LYS A 41 6.21 -10.64 -13.21
N ALA A 42 6.95 -9.74 -13.85
CA ALA A 42 6.45 -8.72 -14.77
C ALA A 42 5.71 -9.24 -16.02
N ASN A 43 5.79 -10.56 -16.28
CA ASN A 43 5.17 -11.24 -17.42
C ASN A 43 4.49 -12.53 -16.95
N GLU A 44 4.03 -12.56 -15.71
CA GLU A 44 3.29 -13.71 -15.20
C GLU A 44 1.90 -13.76 -15.84
N THR A 45 1.41 -14.98 -16.12
CA THR A 45 0.03 -15.16 -16.57
C THR A 45 -0.92 -14.59 -15.52
N TYR A 46 -1.97 -13.90 -15.96
CA TYR A 46 -3.01 -13.36 -15.09
C TYR A 46 -3.48 -14.42 -14.09
N ARG A 47 -3.49 -14.05 -12.81
CA ARG A 47 -3.93 -14.90 -11.69
C ARG A 47 -4.76 -14.09 -10.72
N GLU A 48 -5.75 -14.75 -10.14
CA GLU A 48 -6.57 -14.21 -9.05
C GLU A 48 -6.22 -14.91 -7.75
N PHE A 49 -6.05 -14.12 -6.71
CA PHE A 49 -5.75 -14.56 -5.36
C PHE A 49 -6.90 -14.19 -4.45
N VAL A 50 -7.38 -15.16 -3.68
CA VAL A 50 -8.52 -15.01 -2.77
C VAL A 50 -7.99 -14.95 -1.35
N LEU A 51 -8.37 -13.91 -0.63
CA LEU A 51 -8.17 -13.74 0.80
C LEU A 51 -9.50 -13.97 1.50
N GLN A 52 -9.52 -14.95 2.41
CA GLN A 52 -10.72 -15.34 3.14
C GLN A 52 -10.43 -15.40 4.65
N GLY A 53 -11.30 -14.79 5.46
CA GLY A 53 -11.25 -14.89 6.93
C GLY A 53 -11.70 -16.27 7.43
N ASN A 54 -11.23 -16.65 8.62
CA ASN A 54 -11.54 -17.95 9.25
C ASN A 54 -12.85 -17.95 10.06
N HIS A 55 -13.56 -16.82 10.18
CA HIS A 55 -14.80 -16.79 10.96
C HIS A 55 -15.91 -17.60 10.28
N GLY A 56 -16.33 -18.69 10.94
CA GLY A 56 -17.48 -19.54 10.57
C GLY A 56 -18.85 -18.88 10.75
N GLY A 57 -18.92 -17.55 10.61
CA GLY A 57 -20.18 -16.82 10.43
C GLY A 57 -20.58 -16.87 8.95
N CYS A 58 -21.87 -16.67 8.66
CA CYS A 58 -22.53 -16.83 7.36
C CYS A 58 -22.02 -15.95 6.19
N GLY A 59 -20.81 -15.38 6.26
CA GLY A 59 -20.27 -14.44 5.28
C GLY A 59 -19.24 -15.08 4.36
N ASN A 60 -19.60 -15.27 3.10
CA ASN A 60 -18.70 -15.58 1.98
C ASN A 60 -17.76 -14.41 1.63
N GLU A 61 -17.36 -13.60 2.60
CA GLU A 61 -16.63 -12.36 2.34
C GLU A 61 -15.18 -12.69 1.98
N GLN A 62 -14.95 -12.64 0.68
CA GLN A 62 -13.69 -12.90 0.03
C GLN A 62 -13.20 -11.60 -0.59
N LEU A 63 -11.92 -11.34 -0.44
CA LEU A 63 -11.25 -10.26 -1.14
C LEU A 63 -10.39 -10.87 -2.25
N ILE A 64 -10.56 -10.39 -3.47
CA ILE A 64 -9.81 -10.86 -4.64
C ILE A 64 -8.73 -9.83 -4.93
N VAL A 65 -7.51 -10.30 -5.12
CA VAL A 65 -6.36 -9.49 -5.56
C VAL A 65 -5.75 -10.18 -6.77
N THR A 66 -5.37 -9.41 -7.77
CA THR A 66 -4.81 -9.91 -9.03
C THR A 66 -3.29 -9.91 -9.04
N SER A 67 -2.69 -10.70 -9.93
CA SER A 67 -1.23 -10.66 -10.20
C SER A 67 -0.74 -9.27 -10.52
N ASP A 68 -1.55 -8.47 -11.21
CA ASP A 68 -1.17 -7.13 -11.68
C ASP A 68 -1.18 -6.15 -10.50
N GLU A 69 -2.22 -6.17 -9.67
CA GLU A 69 -2.25 -5.38 -8.43
C GLU A 69 -1.09 -5.74 -7.50
N LEU A 70 -0.71 -7.01 -7.42
CA LEU A 70 0.45 -7.40 -6.64
C LEU A 70 1.74 -6.91 -7.31
N TYR A 71 1.84 -6.96 -8.62
CA TYR A 71 3.03 -6.46 -9.32
C TYR A 71 3.19 -4.94 -9.21
N ASP A 72 2.10 -4.19 -9.19
CA ASP A 72 2.10 -2.73 -9.16
C ASP A 72 2.31 -2.17 -7.75
N ASN A 73 1.94 -2.92 -6.71
CA ASN A 73 2.04 -2.47 -5.33
C ASN A 73 3.26 -3.05 -4.60
N GLU A 74 3.88 -2.25 -3.74
CA GLU A 74 4.90 -2.69 -2.80
C GLU A 74 4.27 -3.46 -1.63
N SER A 75 3.15 -2.96 -1.11
CA SER A 75 2.41 -3.61 -0.04
C SER A 75 0.92 -3.45 -0.20
N ILE A 76 0.22 -4.43 0.35
CA ILE A 76 -1.23 -4.53 0.36
C ILE A 76 -1.64 -4.88 1.78
N THR A 77 -2.38 -4.00 2.44
CA THR A 77 -2.87 -4.18 3.81
C THR A 77 -4.36 -4.51 3.80
N ILE A 78 -4.71 -5.61 4.46
CA ILE A 78 -6.09 -6.07 4.60
C ILE A 78 -6.61 -5.61 5.95
N ILE A 79 -7.67 -4.80 5.94
CA ILE A 79 -8.35 -4.31 7.15
C ILE A 79 -9.79 -4.80 7.15
N GLU A 80 -10.39 -4.86 8.32
CA GLU A 80 -11.81 -5.15 8.51
C GLU A 80 -12.56 -3.84 8.71
N SER A 81 -13.62 -3.61 7.95
CA SER A 81 -14.50 -2.45 8.12
C SER A 81 -15.36 -2.61 9.37
N THR A 82 -16.06 -1.53 9.75
CA THR A 82 -17.02 -1.56 10.87
C THR A 82 -18.16 -2.56 10.66
N ASP A 83 -18.44 -2.93 9.41
CA ASP A 83 -19.50 -3.85 9.03
C ASP A 83 -19.00 -5.30 8.87
N GLY A 84 -17.75 -5.58 9.24
CA GLY A 84 -17.12 -6.91 9.12
C GLY A 84 -16.51 -7.21 7.74
N LYS A 85 -16.59 -6.25 6.79
CA LYS A 85 -16.10 -6.45 5.42
C LYS A 85 -14.59 -6.34 5.32
N LEU A 86 -13.98 -7.22 4.53
CA LEU A 86 -12.58 -7.08 4.16
C LEU A 86 -12.40 -5.91 3.19
N CYS A 87 -11.48 -5.01 3.52
CA CYS A 87 -11.08 -3.88 2.69
C CYS A 87 -9.59 -3.92 2.39
N LEU A 88 -9.24 -3.38 1.23
CA LEU A 88 -7.88 -3.39 0.67
C LEU A 88 -7.29 -1.97 0.75
N HIS A 89 -6.13 -1.83 1.37
CA HIS A 89 -5.32 -0.61 1.29
C HIS A 89 -4.01 -0.93 0.58
N GLN A 90 -3.69 -0.17 -0.47
CA GLN A 90 -2.58 -0.46 -1.36
C GLN A 90 -1.52 0.65 -1.28
N VAL A 91 -0.25 0.25 -1.30
CA VAL A 91 0.89 1.17 -1.44
C VAL A 91 1.56 0.86 -2.77
N ALA A 92 1.38 1.75 -3.75
CA ALA A 92 1.96 1.62 -5.07
C ALA A 92 3.48 1.62 -4.99
N ARG A 93 4.11 0.76 -5.80
CA ARG A 93 5.56 0.80 -5.97
C ARG A 93 5.91 2.05 -6.76
N GLU A 94 6.88 2.82 -6.28
CA GLU A 94 7.39 3.97 -7.05
C GLU A 94 7.96 3.47 -8.38
N SER A 95 7.39 3.95 -9.49
CA SER A 95 7.96 3.70 -10.81
C SER A 95 9.22 4.56 -10.95
N LEU A 96 10.33 3.94 -11.37
CA LEU A 96 11.55 4.67 -11.72
C LEU A 96 11.37 5.56 -12.98
N ASP A 97 10.24 5.40 -13.68
CA ASP A 97 9.89 6.09 -14.93
C ASP A 97 8.96 7.30 -14.74
N ASP A 98 8.84 7.86 -13.53
CA ASP A 98 8.11 9.13 -13.32
C ASP A 98 9.08 10.34 -13.32
N PRO A 99 9.32 11.00 -14.46
CA PRO A 99 10.16 12.20 -14.53
C PRO A 99 9.54 13.42 -13.84
N GLU A 100 8.26 13.37 -13.41
CA GLU A 100 7.58 14.51 -12.77
C GLU A 100 7.66 14.50 -11.24
N ARG A 101 8.03 13.38 -10.60
CA ARG A 101 8.26 13.33 -9.15
C ARG A 101 9.70 13.68 -8.78
N ARG A 102 10.13 14.90 -9.12
CA ARG A 102 11.11 15.56 -8.25
C ARG A 102 10.40 15.88 -6.94
N PRO A 103 11.03 15.65 -5.77
CA PRO A 103 10.50 16.25 -4.54
C PRO A 103 10.33 17.75 -4.81
N PRO A 104 9.23 18.38 -4.38
CA PRO A 104 9.14 19.83 -4.46
C PRO A 104 10.41 20.34 -3.78
N ALA A 105 11.21 21.13 -4.52
CA ALA A 105 12.39 21.75 -3.94
C ALA A 105 11.98 22.31 -2.59
N PRO A 106 12.71 22.02 -1.49
CA PRO A 106 12.30 22.47 -0.17
C PRO A 106 12.01 23.95 -0.30
N ALA A 107 10.77 24.33 0.01
CA ALA A 107 10.41 25.73 0.07
C ALA A 107 11.43 26.36 1.00
N VAL A 108 12.28 27.21 0.44
CA VAL A 108 13.23 27.98 1.23
C VAL A 108 12.34 28.89 2.05
N GLU A 109 12.00 28.44 3.26
CA GLU A 109 11.39 29.32 4.23
C GLU A 109 12.35 30.50 4.37
N PRO A 110 11.89 31.75 4.14
CA PRO A 110 12.72 32.89 4.39
C PRO A 110 13.00 32.90 5.89
N THR A 111 14.17 32.40 6.26
CA THR A 111 14.68 32.47 7.62
C THR A 111 14.63 33.94 8.05
N LEU A 112 14.02 34.16 9.22
CA LEU A 112 13.69 35.42 9.87
C LEU A 112 14.88 36.38 10.14
N TRP A 113 16.07 36.11 9.59
CA TRP A 113 17.24 36.98 9.70
C TRP A 113 17.27 38.11 8.65
N PHE A 114 16.63 37.94 7.49
CA PHE A 114 16.58 39.00 6.46
C PHE A 114 15.57 40.12 6.75
N ALA A 115 14.71 39.99 7.77
CA ALA A 115 13.69 41.00 8.09
C ALA A 115 14.24 42.28 8.75
N TRP A 116 15.53 42.30 9.14
CA TRP A 116 16.12 43.43 9.89
C TRP A 116 16.91 44.41 9.01
N ILE A 117 17.27 44.04 7.78
CA ILE A 117 18.11 44.87 6.92
C ILE A 117 17.33 46.04 6.27
N LYS A 118 16.00 45.94 6.15
CA LYS A 118 15.18 47.01 5.55
C LYS A 118 14.77 48.15 6.50
N ARG A 119 15.07 48.08 7.79
CA ARG A 119 14.63 49.09 8.77
C ARG A 119 15.72 50.06 9.26
N LEU A 120 16.97 49.90 8.80
CA LEU A 120 18.09 50.78 9.19
C LEU A 120 18.44 51.88 8.16
N TRP A 121 17.77 51.92 7.00
CA TRP A 121 18.06 52.87 5.91
C TRP A 121 17.13 54.10 5.85
N LEU A 122 16.26 54.31 6.84
CA LEU A 122 15.32 55.44 6.91
C LEU A 122 15.55 56.39 8.10
N MET A 123 16.68 56.30 8.80
CA MET A 123 17.00 57.19 9.94
C MET A 123 18.41 57.78 9.93
N ILE A 124 19.14 57.72 8.81
CA ILE A 124 20.43 58.41 8.68
C ILE A 124 20.53 59.04 7.30
N LEU A 125 19.85 60.17 7.13
CA LEU A 125 20.32 61.25 6.28
C LEU A 125 19.82 62.57 6.89
N PRO A 126 20.73 63.52 7.22
CA PRO A 126 20.35 64.85 7.69
C PRO A 126 19.69 65.69 6.58
#